data_AF-A0A3D3HJJ8-F1
#
_entry.id   AF-A0A3D3HJJ8-F1
#
_cell.length_a   1.000
_cell.length_b   1.000
_cell.length_c   1.000
_cell.angle_alpha   90.00
_cell.angle_beta   90.00
_cell.angle_gamma   90.00
#
_symmetry.space_group_name_H-M   'P 1'
#
loop_
_entity.id
_entity.type
_entity.pdbx_description
1 polymer ?
#
loop_
_entity_poly.entity_id
_entity_poly.type
_entity_poly.pdbx_seq_one_letter_code
_entity_poly.pdbx_strand_id
1 'polypeptide(L)'
;MALIQLPRVIRLLPLCSLILAACTLPDTAEKGDVSATSAGWKNHVEKVNNLTRYQTRGSFAYIGENQKTYARFFWQQYSADSYKLLLTNPVGSTELELIVRDGQTQLTDNKGQKHYSDDPDDMIYQLTGMAIPMENLRQWITGLPGDAQSYAISNEYHLKALTWSQGMEKWKVSYQSYNDKISPQLPDRLDIEQGSNRIKLKMDSWTLN
;
A
#
# COMPACT_ATOMS: atom_id res chain seq x y z
N MET A 1 -85.85 6.07 18.79
CA MET A 1 -84.60 6.50 18.13
C MET A 1 -83.81 5.24 17.81
N ALA A 2 -83.50 5.00 16.52
CA ALA A 2 -82.62 3.96 15.91
C ALA A 2 -83.01 2.47 16.08
N LEU A 3 -83.43 1.72 15.03
CA LEU A 3 -82.72 1.09 13.88
C LEU A 3 -82.30 -0.38 14.21
N ILE A 4 -82.91 -1.45 13.66
CA ILE A 4 -82.80 -2.09 12.32
C ILE A 4 -81.76 -3.27 12.24
N GLN A 5 -82.29 -4.47 11.91
CA GLN A 5 -81.78 -5.62 11.08
C GLN A 5 -80.57 -6.52 11.49
N LEU A 6 -80.86 -7.81 11.75
CA LEU A 6 -80.53 -9.08 11.00
C LEU A 6 -79.08 -9.39 10.48
N PRO A 7 -78.72 -10.67 10.12
CA PRO A 7 -77.70 -11.45 10.85
C PRO A 7 -76.50 -11.99 10.02
N ARG A 8 -75.53 -12.59 10.75
CA ARG A 8 -74.62 -13.73 10.44
C ARG A 8 -74.09 -13.89 8.99
N VAL A 9 -72.80 -13.61 8.76
CA VAL A 9 -71.99 -14.32 7.75
C VAL A 9 -70.55 -14.51 8.23
N ILE A 10 -70.10 -15.77 8.14
CA ILE A 10 -68.77 -16.30 8.39
C ILE A 10 -67.78 -15.75 7.35
N ARG A 11 -66.61 -15.28 7.78
CA ARG A 11 -65.37 -15.30 6.98
C ARG A 11 -64.18 -15.65 7.88
N LEU A 12 -63.74 -16.91 7.76
CA LEU A 12 -62.37 -17.28 8.07
C LEU A 12 -61.43 -16.44 7.20
N LEU A 13 -60.54 -15.66 7.81
CA LEU A 13 -59.29 -15.23 7.18
C LEU A 13 -58.21 -15.06 8.26
N PRO A 14 -56.95 -15.35 7.91
CA PRO A 14 -56.04 -16.12 8.74
C PRO A 14 -55.22 -15.24 9.68
N LEU A 15 -54.96 -15.84 10.84
CA LEU A 15 -53.96 -15.52 11.84
C LEU A 15 -52.56 -15.61 11.21
N CYS A 16 -52.11 -14.61 10.44
CA CYS A 16 -50.75 -14.60 9.88
C CYS A 16 -50.29 -13.18 9.51
N SER A 17 -50.01 -12.33 10.50
CA SER A 17 -49.26 -11.08 10.30
C SER A 17 -48.60 -10.64 11.62
N LEU A 18 -47.91 -11.58 12.27
CA LEU A 18 -46.99 -11.28 13.36
C LEU A 18 -45.57 -11.38 12.79
N ILE A 19 -44.79 -10.34 13.07
CA ILE A 19 -43.33 -10.27 12.98
C ILE A 19 -42.78 -9.89 11.60
N LEU A 20 -42.93 -8.61 11.23
CA LEU A 20 -41.79 -7.93 10.59
C LEU A 20 -40.78 -7.63 11.71
N ALA A 21 -39.95 -8.63 12.04
CA ALA A 21 -38.67 -8.36 12.64
C ALA A 21 -37.85 -7.67 11.56
N ALA A 22 -37.77 -6.34 11.63
CA ALA A 22 -36.75 -5.60 10.93
C ALA A 22 -35.40 -6.07 11.49
N CYS A 23 -34.79 -7.03 10.80
CA CYS A 23 -33.36 -7.26 10.93
C CYS A 23 -32.67 -5.99 10.42
N THR A 24 -32.45 -5.02 11.31
CA THR A 24 -31.41 -4.03 11.11
C THR A 24 -30.10 -4.79 11.13
N LEU A 25 -29.67 -5.23 9.94
CA LEU A 25 -28.28 -5.59 9.73
C LEU A 25 -27.46 -4.36 10.16
N PRO A 26 -26.50 -4.49 11.10
CA PRO A 26 -25.52 -3.44 11.26
C PRO A 26 -24.81 -3.34 9.93
N ASP A 27 -25.05 -2.23 9.23
CA ASP A 27 -24.27 -1.83 8.07
C ASP A 27 -22.83 -1.64 8.59
N THR A 28 -22.03 -2.69 8.54
CA THR A 28 -20.58 -2.55 8.41
C THR A 28 -20.32 -2.10 6.98
N ALA A 29 -20.92 -0.98 6.58
CA ALA A 29 -20.40 -0.20 5.48
C ALA A 29 -19.00 0.19 5.96
N GLU A 30 -17.97 -0.32 5.28
CA GLU A 30 -16.63 0.25 5.38
C GLU A 30 -16.85 1.77 5.29
N LYS A 31 -16.54 2.49 6.38
CA LYS A 31 -16.56 3.95 6.39
C LYS A 31 -15.82 4.39 5.13
N GLY A 32 -16.53 5.03 4.20
CA GLY A 32 -16.06 5.26 2.84
C GLY A 32 -14.72 5.99 2.78
N ASP A 33 -14.02 5.82 1.68
CA ASP A 33 -12.70 6.42 1.51
C ASP A 33 -12.75 7.96 1.63
N VAL A 34 -11.74 8.54 2.26
CA VAL A 34 -11.64 9.99 2.47
C VAL A 34 -11.23 10.69 1.17
N SER A 35 -11.77 11.89 0.92
CA SER A 35 -11.38 12.70 -0.24
C SER A 35 -9.92 13.18 -0.15
N ALA A 36 -9.20 13.12 -1.27
CA ALA A 36 -7.86 13.69 -1.43
C ALA A 36 -7.81 15.22 -1.22
N THR A 37 -8.95 15.91 -1.20
CA THR A 37 -9.00 17.35 -0.90
C THR A 37 -9.14 17.66 0.59
N SER A 38 -9.36 16.63 1.43
CA SER A 38 -9.56 16.78 2.87
C SER A 38 -8.34 17.39 3.57
N ALA A 39 -8.59 18.16 4.63
CA ALA A 39 -7.53 18.80 5.41
C ALA A 39 -6.63 17.78 6.13
N GLY A 40 -7.21 16.67 6.63
CA GLY A 40 -6.47 15.62 7.31
C GLY A 40 -5.44 14.94 6.40
N TRP A 41 -5.84 14.58 5.18
CA TRP A 41 -4.93 14.01 4.18
C TRP A 41 -3.82 14.99 3.79
N LYS A 42 -4.16 16.24 3.50
CA LYS A 42 -3.17 17.28 3.15
C LYS A 42 -2.13 17.47 4.25
N ASN A 43 -2.56 17.54 5.50
CA ASN A 43 -1.67 17.64 6.66
C ASN A 43 -0.78 16.40 6.83
N HIS A 44 -1.32 15.20 6.60
CA HIS A 44 -0.53 13.97 6.61
C HIS A 44 0.56 14.01 5.52
N VAL A 45 0.18 14.29 4.28
CA VAL A 45 1.10 14.41 3.14
C VAL A 45 2.20 15.45 3.40
N GLU A 46 1.85 16.61 3.93
CA GLU A 46 2.82 17.66 4.28
C GLU A 46 3.83 17.16 5.32
N LYS A 47 3.38 16.50 6.39
CA LYS A 47 4.26 15.93 7.41
C LYS A 47 5.21 14.88 6.82
N VAL A 48 4.72 14.02 5.94
CA VAL A 48 5.56 12.99 5.29
C VAL A 48 6.57 13.64 4.33
N ASN A 49 6.15 14.64 3.54
CA ASN A 49 7.05 15.38 2.65
C ASN A 49 8.17 16.14 3.39
N ASN A 50 7.93 16.54 4.64
CA ASN A 50 8.94 17.17 5.48
C ASN A 50 10.02 16.19 5.99
N LEU A 51 9.83 14.87 5.80
CA LEU A 51 10.84 13.86 6.12
C LEU A 51 11.92 13.82 5.02
N THR A 52 12.95 14.64 5.18
CA THR A 52 14.07 14.68 4.23
C THR A 52 15.04 13.51 4.41
N ARG A 53 15.09 12.91 5.61
CA ARG A 53 15.96 11.78 5.96
C ARG A 53 15.20 10.76 6.78
N TYR A 54 15.26 9.51 6.33
CA TYR A 54 14.63 8.41 7.02
C TYR A 54 15.31 7.09 6.69
N GLN A 55 15.11 6.13 7.58
CA GLN A 55 15.57 4.77 7.43
C GLN A 55 14.42 3.83 7.76
N THR A 56 14.31 2.74 7.01
CA THR A 56 13.47 1.61 7.41
C THR A 56 14.14 0.30 7.05
N ARG A 57 13.80 -0.75 7.79
CA ARG A 57 14.31 -2.10 7.54
C ARG A 57 13.20 -3.11 7.77
N GLY A 58 13.29 -4.25 7.12
CA GLY A 58 12.20 -5.21 7.20
C GLY A 58 12.38 -6.45 6.36
N SER A 59 11.28 -7.14 6.12
CA SER A 59 11.21 -8.31 5.25
C SER A 59 10.71 -7.91 3.86
N PHE A 60 11.37 -8.47 2.86
CA PHE A 60 11.06 -8.35 1.45
C PHE A 60 10.72 -9.73 0.89
N ALA A 61 9.66 -9.82 0.11
CA ALA A 61 9.38 -11.00 -0.70
C ALA A 61 9.00 -10.57 -2.11
N TYR A 62 9.71 -11.07 -3.11
CA TYR A 62 9.29 -11.06 -4.50
C TYR A 62 8.73 -12.42 -4.86
N ILE A 63 7.56 -12.43 -5.49
CA ILE A 63 6.84 -13.64 -5.91
C ILE A 63 6.48 -13.41 -7.37
N GLY A 64 7.29 -13.94 -8.27
CA GLY A 64 6.99 -14.00 -9.71
C GLY A 64 6.53 -15.39 -10.11
N GLU A 65 6.20 -15.56 -11.39
CA GLU A 65 5.72 -16.84 -11.93
C GLU A 65 6.76 -17.97 -11.78
N ASN A 66 8.02 -17.65 -12.10
CA ASN A 66 9.09 -18.64 -12.18
C ASN A 66 10.11 -18.54 -11.04
N GLN A 67 10.04 -17.48 -10.22
CA GLN A 67 11.00 -17.25 -9.15
C GLN A 67 10.35 -16.65 -7.91
N LYS A 68 10.88 -17.04 -6.74
CA LYS A 68 10.53 -16.45 -5.45
C LYS A 68 11.81 -16.05 -4.73
N THR A 69 11.88 -14.78 -4.33
CA THR A 69 13.03 -14.23 -3.63
C THR A 69 12.57 -13.74 -2.27
N TYR A 70 13.17 -14.25 -1.21
CA TYR A 70 12.92 -13.82 0.15
C TYR A 70 14.20 -13.19 0.71
N ALA A 71 14.09 -11.97 1.20
CA ALA A 71 15.22 -11.21 1.70
C ALA A 71 14.83 -10.37 2.92
N ARG A 72 15.85 -9.90 3.63
CA ARG A 72 15.75 -8.72 4.48
C ARG A 72 16.08 -7.52 3.62
N PHE A 73 15.38 -6.41 3.83
CA PHE A 73 15.70 -5.16 3.18
C PHE A 73 16.09 -4.09 4.19
N PHE A 74 16.89 -3.16 3.70
CA PHE A 74 17.27 -1.93 4.37
C PHE A 74 17.14 -0.79 3.36
N TRP A 75 16.35 0.21 3.73
CA TRP A 75 16.17 1.45 2.99
C TRP A 75 16.75 2.61 3.79
N GLN A 76 17.56 3.44 3.15
CA GLN A 76 18.07 4.68 3.72
C GLN A 76 17.90 5.82 2.71
N GLN A 77 17.09 6.82 3.07
CA GLN A 77 16.99 8.09 2.34
C GLN A 77 17.95 9.10 2.97
N TYR A 78 18.79 9.74 2.15
CA TYR A 78 19.69 10.81 2.56
C TYR A 78 19.21 12.20 2.09
N SER A 79 18.59 12.25 0.91
CA SER A 79 17.95 13.41 0.28
C SER A 79 16.98 12.93 -0.79
N ALA A 80 16.27 13.82 -1.51
CA ALA A 80 15.36 13.42 -2.59
C ALA A 80 16.03 12.51 -3.64
N ASP A 81 17.27 12.83 -4.03
CA ASP A 81 17.98 12.13 -5.12
C ASP A 81 19.14 11.27 -4.61
N SER A 82 19.20 11.02 -3.30
CA SER A 82 20.20 10.13 -2.71
C SER A 82 19.60 9.15 -1.72
N TYR A 83 19.73 7.87 -2.06
CA TYR A 83 19.20 6.78 -1.25
C TYR A 83 19.97 5.48 -1.48
N LYS A 84 19.76 4.54 -0.56
CA LYS A 84 20.32 3.19 -0.61
C LYS A 84 19.22 2.17 -0.35
N LEU A 85 19.17 1.15 -1.20
CA LEU A 85 18.44 -0.09 -0.98
C LEU A 85 19.46 -1.22 -0.85
N LEU A 86 19.36 -2.00 0.23
CA LEU A 86 20.15 -3.21 0.42
C LEU A 86 19.21 -4.37 0.67
N LEU A 87 19.39 -5.45 -0.10
CA LEU A 87 18.73 -6.74 0.09
C LEU A 87 19.76 -7.76 0.56
N THR A 88 19.47 -8.45 1.66
CA THR A 88 20.31 -9.53 2.18
C THR A 88 19.51 -10.81 2.31
N ASN A 89 20.10 -11.94 1.93
CA ASN A 89 19.48 -13.25 2.07
C ASN A 89 19.44 -13.70 3.55
N PRO A 90 18.73 -14.79 3.89
CA PRO A 90 18.60 -15.26 5.28
C PRO A 90 19.93 -15.62 5.97
N VAL A 91 21.00 -15.91 5.22
CA VAL A 91 22.32 -16.20 5.78
C VAL A 91 23.18 -14.94 5.98
N GLY A 92 22.65 -13.76 5.62
CA GLY A 92 23.27 -12.46 5.85
C GLY A 92 24.15 -11.95 4.71
N SER A 93 24.26 -12.69 3.60
CA SER A 93 24.99 -12.20 2.41
C SER A 93 24.15 -11.21 1.62
N THR A 94 24.82 -10.25 0.98
CA THR A 94 24.20 -9.31 0.05
C THR A 94 23.64 -10.06 -1.16
N GLU A 95 22.36 -9.89 -1.42
CA GLU A 95 21.72 -10.32 -2.66
C GLU A 95 21.81 -9.21 -3.71
N LEU A 96 21.60 -7.96 -3.27
CA LEU A 96 21.65 -6.77 -4.11
C LEU A 96 21.89 -5.54 -3.22
N GLU A 97 22.77 -4.64 -3.65
CA GLU A 97 22.88 -3.29 -3.09
C GLU A 97 22.73 -2.27 -4.20
N LEU A 98 21.76 -1.36 -4.09
CA LEU A 98 21.56 -0.24 -4.99
C LEU A 98 21.78 1.07 -4.24
N ILE A 99 22.67 1.91 -4.77
CA ILE A 99 22.98 3.24 -4.27
C ILE A 99 22.69 4.22 -5.39
N VAL A 100 21.81 5.17 -5.13
CA VAL A 100 21.54 6.31 -6.02
C VAL A 100 22.08 7.56 -5.35
N ARG A 101 22.86 8.33 -6.10
CA ARG A 101 23.44 9.58 -5.62
C ARG A 101 23.91 10.42 -6.81
N ASP A 102 23.64 11.72 -6.76
CA ASP A 102 24.16 12.70 -7.71
C ASP A 102 23.84 12.34 -9.19
N GLY A 103 22.65 11.78 -9.43
CA GLY A 103 22.19 11.33 -10.75
C GLY A 103 22.82 10.03 -11.25
N GLN A 104 23.62 9.35 -10.43
CA GLN A 104 24.23 8.07 -10.76
C GLN A 104 23.64 6.96 -9.89
N THR A 105 23.34 5.84 -10.54
CA THR A 105 22.98 4.58 -9.89
C THR A 105 24.17 3.63 -9.93
N GLN A 106 24.51 3.06 -8.77
CA GLN A 106 25.42 1.92 -8.65
C GLN A 106 24.65 0.73 -8.08
N LEU A 107 24.71 -0.42 -8.74
CA LEU A 107 24.22 -1.69 -8.19
C LEU A 107 25.36 -2.69 -8.01
N THR A 108 25.41 -3.31 -6.85
CA THR A 108 26.34 -4.41 -6.54
C THR A 108 25.55 -5.71 -6.45
N ASP A 109 25.89 -6.68 -7.30
CA ASP A 109 25.22 -7.99 -7.36
C ASP A 109 25.68 -8.93 -6.22
N ASN A 110 25.08 -10.12 -6.16
CA ASN A 110 25.43 -11.16 -5.17
C ASN A 110 26.84 -11.77 -5.33
N LYS A 111 27.56 -11.44 -6.41
CA LYS A 111 28.97 -11.80 -6.65
C LYS A 111 29.92 -10.64 -6.31
N GLY A 112 29.40 -9.49 -5.88
CA GLY A 112 30.17 -8.28 -5.60
C GLY A 112 30.55 -7.48 -6.84
N GLN A 113 30.00 -7.81 -8.02
CA GLN A 113 30.23 -7.05 -9.25
C GLN A 113 29.42 -5.76 -9.21
N LYS A 114 30.04 -4.67 -9.65
CA LYS A 114 29.42 -3.34 -9.68
C LYS A 114 28.97 -2.98 -11.09
N HIS A 115 27.75 -2.49 -11.18
CA HIS A 115 27.10 -2.00 -12.39
C HIS A 115 26.71 -0.53 -12.17
N TYR A 116 26.74 0.25 -13.26
CA TYR A 116 26.47 1.68 -13.22
C TYR A 116 25.51 2.06 -14.35
N SER A 117 24.59 2.99 -14.06
CA SER A 117 23.57 3.54 -14.96
C SER A 117 23.14 4.89 -14.42
N ASP A 118 22.49 5.69 -15.26
CA ASP A 118 21.69 6.86 -14.86
C ASP A 118 20.23 6.48 -14.58
N ASP A 119 19.77 5.33 -15.07
CA ASP A 119 18.43 4.80 -14.83
C ASP A 119 18.42 3.63 -13.81
N PRO A 120 17.89 3.82 -12.58
CA PRO A 120 17.79 2.77 -11.58
C PRO A 120 16.72 1.70 -11.89
N ASP A 121 15.65 2.06 -12.59
CA ASP A 121 14.53 1.17 -12.87
C ASP A 121 14.97 0.12 -13.88
N ASP A 122 15.60 0.58 -14.97
CA ASP A 122 16.19 -0.28 -16.00
C ASP A 122 17.28 -1.19 -15.42
N MET A 123 18.11 -0.66 -14.52
CA MET A 123 19.19 -1.44 -13.92
C MET A 123 18.66 -2.57 -13.02
N ILE A 124 17.66 -2.31 -12.18
CA ILE A 124 17.03 -3.36 -11.37
C ILE A 124 16.39 -4.39 -12.28
N TYR A 125 15.67 -3.97 -13.31
CA TYR A 125 15.01 -4.89 -14.23
C TYR A 125 16.01 -5.80 -14.93
N GLN A 126 17.09 -5.25 -15.50
CA GLN A 126 18.10 -6.03 -16.22
C GLN A 126 18.81 -7.07 -15.33
N LEU A 127 19.02 -6.75 -14.05
CA LEU A 127 19.78 -7.62 -13.14
C LEU A 127 18.91 -8.59 -12.34
N THR A 128 17.60 -8.32 -12.22
CA THR A 128 16.71 -9.12 -11.36
C THR A 128 15.45 -9.64 -12.04
N GLY A 129 15.11 -9.10 -13.21
CA GLY A 129 13.84 -9.32 -13.90
C GLY A 129 12.63 -8.66 -13.20
N MET A 130 12.86 -7.90 -12.12
CA MET A 130 11.78 -7.23 -11.38
C MET A 130 11.53 -5.84 -11.97
N ALA A 131 10.31 -5.59 -12.45
CA ALA A 131 9.89 -4.26 -12.89
C ALA A 131 9.46 -3.41 -11.68
N ILE A 132 10.43 -2.71 -11.08
CA ILE A 132 10.24 -1.89 -9.88
C ILE A 132 10.44 -0.43 -10.25
N PRO A 133 9.38 0.41 -10.23
CA PRO A 133 9.51 1.82 -10.52
C PRO A 133 10.09 2.53 -9.30
N MET A 134 11.40 2.79 -9.26
CA MET A 134 12.10 3.20 -8.05
C MET A 134 11.70 4.58 -7.56
N GLU A 135 11.43 5.51 -8.48
CA GLU A 135 10.93 6.84 -8.13
C GLU A 135 9.59 6.76 -7.41
N ASN A 136 8.67 5.94 -7.90
CA ASN A 136 7.36 5.75 -7.29
C ASN A 136 7.44 4.88 -6.03
N LEU A 137 8.25 3.82 -6.02
CA LEU A 137 8.47 2.97 -4.85
C LEU A 137 8.93 3.77 -3.63
N ARG A 138 9.80 4.75 -3.85
CA ARG A 138 10.25 5.67 -2.79
C ARG A 138 9.11 6.36 -2.08
N GLN A 139 8.17 6.88 -2.85
CA GLN A 139 6.98 7.56 -2.35
C GLN A 139 6.04 6.55 -1.67
N TRP A 140 5.85 5.38 -2.28
CA TRP A 140 4.97 4.33 -1.76
C TRP A 140 5.45 3.77 -0.42
N ILE A 141 6.76 3.58 -0.23
CA ILE A 141 7.32 3.11 1.06
C ILE A 141 6.96 4.07 2.21
N THR A 142 6.83 5.37 1.93
CA THR A 142 6.43 6.40 2.91
C THR A 142 4.91 6.66 2.99
N GLY A 143 4.09 5.98 2.18
CA GLY A 143 2.64 6.19 2.17
C GLY A 143 2.18 7.38 1.32
N LEU A 144 3.02 7.85 0.39
CA LEU A 144 2.68 8.87 -0.59
C LEU A 144 2.25 8.23 -1.91
N PRO A 145 1.35 8.88 -2.69
CA PRO A 145 0.85 8.29 -3.93
C PRO A 145 1.87 8.29 -5.08
N GLY A 146 2.94 9.08 -4.96
CA GLY A 146 3.84 9.35 -6.09
C GLY A 146 3.07 9.97 -7.25
N ASP A 147 3.26 9.44 -8.46
CA ASP A 147 2.60 9.92 -9.67
C ASP A 147 1.19 9.33 -9.87
N ALA A 148 0.74 8.45 -8.95
CA ALA A 148 -0.57 7.83 -9.05
C ALA A 148 -1.68 8.89 -8.93
N GLN A 149 -2.51 9.00 -9.97
CA GLN A 149 -3.69 9.87 -9.98
C GLN A 149 -4.92 9.22 -9.34
N SER A 150 -4.91 7.89 -9.21
CA SER A 150 -6.01 7.11 -8.68
C SER A 150 -5.58 6.37 -7.41
N TYR A 151 -6.13 6.79 -6.28
CA TYR A 151 -5.83 6.22 -4.97
C TYR A 151 -7.00 6.41 -3.99
N ALA A 152 -7.04 5.52 -3.00
CA ALA A 152 -8.00 5.51 -1.90
C ALA A 152 -7.30 5.92 -0.59
N ILE A 153 -8.00 6.65 0.26
CA ILE A 153 -7.50 7.13 1.56
C ILE A 153 -8.38 6.55 2.67
N SER A 154 -7.77 6.03 3.73
CA SER A 154 -8.50 5.52 4.90
C SER A 154 -9.09 6.65 5.76
N ASN A 155 -9.93 6.31 6.72
CA ASN A 155 -10.54 7.27 7.65
C ASN A 155 -9.53 7.94 8.58
N GLU A 156 -8.37 7.31 8.75
CA GLU A 156 -7.23 7.82 9.51
C GLU A 156 -6.35 8.76 8.69
N TYR A 157 -6.77 9.11 7.46
CA TYR A 157 -6.05 9.97 6.53
C TYR A 157 -4.72 9.38 6.05
N HIS A 158 -4.69 8.06 5.85
CA HIS A 158 -3.54 7.36 5.28
C HIS A 158 -3.87 6.79 3.90
N LEU A 159 -2.85 6.64 3.06
CA LEU A 159 -3.01 5.99 1.77
C LEU A 159 -3.39 4.50 1.99
N LYS A 160 -4.55 4.09 1.47
CA LYS A 160 -5.13 2.75 1.62
C LYS A 160 -4.76 1.86 0.43
N ALA A 161 -4.89 2.40 -0.78
CA ALA A 161 -4.51 1.71 -2.01
C ALA A 161 -4.26 2.72 -3.13
N LEU A 162 -3.48 2.33 -4.13
CA LEU A 162 -3.34 3.10 -5.36
C LEU A 162 -3.20 2.21 -6.59
N THR A 163 -3.40 2.83 -7.75
CA THR A 163 -3.09 2.25 -9.04
C THR A 163 -2.27 3.25 -9.85
N TRP A 164 -1.15 2.77 -10.38
CA TRP A 164 -0.28 3.54 -11.26
C TRP A 164 0.02 2.73 -12.52
N SER A 165 0.23 3.42 -13.64
CA SER A 165 0.50 2.80 -14.93
C SER A 165 1.54 3.58 -15.70
N GLN A 166 2.38 2.85 -16.43
CA GLN A 166 3.41 3.40 -17.33
C GLN A 166 3.41 2.53 -18.59
N GLY A 167 3.04 3.12 -19.72
CA GLY A 167 2.81 2.33 -20.94
C GLY A 167 1.71 1.27 -20.75
N MET A 168 2.05 0.01 -21.02
CA MET A 168 1.13 -1.13 -20.81
C MET A 168 1.21 -1.73 -19.41
N GLU A 169 2.20 -1.30 -18.61
CA GLU A 169 2.43 -1.84 -17.28
C GLU A 169 1.51 -1.16 -16.25
N LYS A 170 1.07 -1.94 -15.27
CA LYS A 170 0.13 -1.49 -14.24
C LYS A 170 0.51 -2.06 -12.88
N TRP A 171 0.71 -1.14 -11.94
CA TRP A 171 1.00 -1.44 -10.55
C TRP A 171 -0.24 -1.16 -9.70
N LYS A 172 -0.54 -2.09 -8.81
CA LYS A 172 -1.50 -1.89 -7.73
C LYS A 172 -0.77 -1.98 -6.41
N VAL A 173 -0.94 -0.98 -5.56
CA VAL A 173 -0.34 -0.98 -4.22
C VAL A 173 -1.46 -1.00 -3.21
N SER A 174 -1.34 -1.87 -2.21
CA SER A 174 -2.28 -1.97 -1.10
C SER A 174 -1.54 -1.88 0.22
N TYR A 175 -2.01 -1.00 1.10
CA TYR A 175 -1.42 -0.78 2.41
C TYR A 175 -2.20 -1.59 3.44
N GLN A 176 -1.50 -2.43 4.17
CA GLN A 176 -2.09 -3.39 5.11
C GLN A 176 -2.11 -2.85 6.54
N SER A 177 -1.12 -2.03 6.90
CA SER A 177 -1.03 -1.40 8.22
C SER A 177 -0.07 -0.20 8.21
N TYR A 178 -0.27 0.69 9.18
CA TYR A 178 0.59 1.84 9.48
C TYR A 178 1.13 1.74 10.91
N ASN A 179 2.29 2.33 11.14
CA ASN A 179 2.96 2.39 12.42
C ASN A 179 2.39 3.54 13.26
N ASP A 180 1.62 3.21 14.28
CA ASP A 180 0.99 4.19 15.17
C ASP A 180 1.92 4.76 16.25
N LYS A 181 3.14 4.23 16.37
CA LYS A 181 4.12 4.60 17.40
C LYS A 181 5.08 5.72 16.97
N ILE A 182 5.04 6.11 15.71
CA ILE A 182 5.88 7.17 15.12
C ILE A 182 5.00 8.30 14.57
N SER A 183 5.57 9.50 14.47
CA SER A 183 4.91 10.67 13.88
C SER A 183 5.82 11.32 12.84
N PRO A 184 5.36 11.53 11.59
CA PRO A 184 4.09 11.06 11.04
C PRO A 184 4.02 9.52 11.05
N GLN A 185 2.79 8.99 11.06
CA GLN A 185 2.59 7.54 10.94
C GLN A 185 3.00 7.12 9.52
N LEU A 186 3.81 6.08 9.40
CA LEU A 186 4.28 5.56 8.11
C LEU A 186 3.84 4.10 7.93
N PRO A 187 3.78 3.58 6.70
CA PRO A 187 3.42 2.18 6.48
C PRO A 187 4.27 1.23 7.31
N ASP A 188 3.64 0.18 7.85
CA ASP A 188 4.32 -1.00 8.41
C ASP A 188 4.29 -2.18 7.43
N ARG A 189 3.31 -2.19 6.52
CA ARG A 189 3.17 -3.26 5.53
C ARG A 189 2.45 -2.79 4.28
N LEU A 190 3.02 -3.11 3.13
CA LEU A 190 2.39 -2.93 1.82
C LEU A 190 2.68 -4.10 0.88
N ASP A 191 1.73 -4.36 0.00
CA ASP A 191 1.86 -5.31 -1.10
C ASP A 191 1.74 -4.53 -2.42
N ILE A 192 2.66 -4.78 -3.36
CA ILE A 192 2.72 -4.19 -4.69
C ILE A 192 2.54 -5.31 -5.71
N GLU A 193 1.60 -5.16 -6.63
CA GLU A 193 1.29 -6.14 -7.68
C GLU A 193 1.52 -5.55 -9.06
N GLN A 194 2.13 -6.32 -9.95
CA GLN A 194 2.29 -6.01 -11.37
C GLN A 194 2.06 -7.29 -12.18
N GLY A 195 0.91 -7.37 -12.87
CA GLY A 195 0.47 -8.62 -13.51
C GLY A 195 0.33 -9.77 -12.49
N SER A 196 1.04 -10.87 -12.72
CA SER A 196 1.15 -12.02 -11.83
C SER A 196 2.26 -11.89 -10.77
N ASN A 197 3.12 -10.86 -10.89
CA ASN A 197 4.21 -10.60 -9.97
C ASN A 197 3.71 -9.83 -8.74
N ARG A 198 4.29 -10.15 -7.58
CA ARG A 198 4.01 -9.46 -6.33
C ARG A 198 5.26 -9.18 -5.51
N ILE A 199 5.37 -7.98 -4.99
CA ILE A 199 6.34 -7.58 -3.97
C ILE A 199 5.58 -7.38 -2.65
N LYS A 200 6.13 -7.90 -1.56
CA LYS A 200 5.62 -7.68 -0.21
C LYS A 200 6.70 -7.03 0.62
N LEU A 201 6.36 -5.91 1.25
CA LEU A 201 7.22 -5.20 2.18
C LEU A 201 6.56 -5.22 3.56
N LYS A 202 7.32 -5.65 4.56
CA LYS A 202 6.95 -5.52 5.97
C LYS A 202 8.08 -4.82 6.69
N MET A 203 7.85 -3.59 7.11
CA MET A 203 8.77 -2.79 7.89
C MET A 203 8.74 -3.27 9.34
N ASP A 204 9.91 -3.43 9.94
CA ASP A 204 10.03 -3.79 11.37
C ASP A 204 10.36 -2.57 12.23
N SER A 205 10.97 -1.53 11.66
CA SER A 205 11.31 -0.30 12.37
C SER A 205 11.54 0.86 11.42
N TRP A 206 11.20 2.06 11.88
CA TRP A 206 11.53 3.32 11.24
C TRP A 206 12.52 4.14 12.09
N THR A 207 13.35 4.93 11.45
CA THR A 207 14.18 5.97 12.09
C THR A 207 14.04 7.24 11.28
N LEU A 208 13.58 8.31 11.90
CA LEU A 208 13.30 9.61 11.27
C LEU A 208 14.31 10.62 11.84
N ASN A 209 15.03 11.34 10.97
CA ASN A 209 16.10 12.26 11.37
C ASN A 209 15.91 13.64 10.75
#